data_AF-A0A2H5FPW1-F1
#
_entry.id   AF-A0A2H5FPW1-F1
#
_cell.length_a   1.000
_cell.length_b   1.000
_cell.length_c   1.000
_cell.angle_alpha   90.00
_cell.angle_beta   90.00
_cell.angle_gamma   90.00
#
_symmetry.space_group_name_H-M   'P 1'
#
loop_
_entity.id
_entity.type
_entity.pdbx_description
1 polymer ?
#
loop_
_entity_poly.entity_id
_entity_poly.type
_entity_poly.pdbx_seq_one_letter_code
_entity_poly.pdbx_strand_id
1 'polypeptide(L)'
;MSRFPNKTHHELRQYFKKLSLEQLNEQNCFYGPHFENLEDKIDECNQDLANENKHRLTLQEQKSTHELTYNSVVASEQEFRLSLESLNDITDHSERFLARKSIGFSPIEMYNQKLSGITTPIYKSNLMIEHLTKRLEDLIKKKSGAISELKILNSIIQEKEQLTRSSQLVREYSK
;
A
#
# COMPACT_ATOMS: atom_id res chain seq x y z
N MET A 1 8.64 -5.65 -13.12
CA MET A 1 10.05 -5.99 -12.84
C MET A 1 10.87 -5.28 -13.90
N SER A 2 11.92 -4.50 -13.55
CA SER A 2 12.90 -4.07 -14.56
C SER A 2 13.38 -5.33 -15.29
N ARG A 3 13.58 -5.25 -16.60
CA ARG A 3 13.85 -6.46 -17.39
C ARG A 3 15.24 -7.02 -17.08
N PHE A 4 16.12 -6.18 -16.53
CA PHE A 4 17.48 -6.51 -16.13
C PHE A 4 17.81 -5.99 -14.71
N PRO A 5 17.17 -6.54 -13.66
CA PRO A 5 17.18 -5.95 -12.31
C PRO A 5 18.55 -5.96 -11.63
N ASN A 6 19.49 -6.79 -12.12
CA ASN A 6 20.82 -6.96 -11.54
C ASN A 6 21.96 -6.49 -12.46
N LYS A 7 21.65 -5.78 -13.55
CA LYS A 7 22.68 -5.31 -14.48
C LYS A 7 22.93 -3.82 -14.30
N THR A 8 24.19 -3.45 -14.18
CA THR A 8 24.62 -2.06 -14.28
C THR A 8 24.39 -1.52 -15.69
N HIS A 9 24.29 -0.19 -15.84
CA HIS A 9 24.17 0.44 -17.15
C HIS A 9 25.29 0.02 -18.12
N HIS A 10 26.50 -0.21 -17.61
CA HIS A 10 27.63 -0.65 -18.41
C HIS A 10 27.44 -2.08 -18.95
N GLU A 11 27.01 -3.01 -18.09
CA GLU A 11 26.73 -4.40 -18.48
C GLU A 11 25.55 -4.51 -19.45
N LEU A 12 24.53 -3.68 -19.27
CA LEU A 12 23.40 -3.53 -20.19
C LEU A 12 23.87 -3.05 -21.56
N ARG A 13 24.70 -2.01 -21.60
CA ARG A 13 25.25 -1.49 -22.86
C ARG A 13 26.11 -2.54 -23.57
N GLN A 14 26.96 -3.26 -22.85
CA GLN A 14 27.75 -4.35 -23.44
C GLN A 14 26.86 -5.49 -23.97
N TYR A 15 25.80 -5.83 -23.24
CA TYR A 15 24.84 -6.85 -23.65
C TYR A 15 24.13 -6.45 -24.95
N PHE A 16 23.53 -5.26 -25.00
CA PHE A 16 22.83 -4.78 -26.19
C PHE A 16 23.76 -4.59 -27.39
N LYS A 17 25.03 -4.20 -27.20
CA LYS A 17 26.00 -4.13 -28.30
C LYS A 17 26.25 -5.47 -29.00
N LYS A 18 26.10 -6.59 -28.29
CA LYS A 18 26.28 -7.95 -28.84
C LYS A 18 25.10 -8.43 -29.69
N LEU A 19 23.91 -7.85 -29.53
CA LEU A 19 22.69 -8.27 -30.24
C LEU A 19 22.62 -7.71 -31.67
N SER A 20 21.93 -8.40 -32.57
CA SER A 20 21.64 -7.86 -33.92
C SER A 20 20.63 -6.70 -33.87
N LEU A 21 20.54 -5.91 -34.94
CA LEU A 21 19.58 -4.80 -35.00
C LEU A 21 18.14 -5.30 -34.89
N GLU A 22 17.83 -6.43 -35.52
CA GLU A 22 16.52 -7.08 -35.46
C GLU A 22 16.17 -7.51 -34.02
N GLN A 23 17.11 -8.15 -33.31
CA GLN A 23 16.95 -8.51 -31.90
C GLN A 23 16.76 -7.29 -30.99
N LEU A 24 17.41 -6.17 -31.29
CA LEU A 24 17.25 -4.93 -30.51
C LEU A 24 15.86 -4.30 -30.73
N ASN A 25 15.35 -4.34 -31.96
CA ASN A 25 14.02 -3.85 -32.30
C ASN A 25 12.92 -4.71 -31.66
N GLU A 26 13.06 -6.04 -31.70
CA GLU A 26 12.17 -6.94 -30.96
C GLU A 26 12.16 -6.60 -29.47
N GLN A 27 13.34 -6.44 -28.84
CA GLN A 27 13.45 -6.05 -27.44
C GLN A 27 12.75 -4.73 -27.14
N ASN A 28 12.79 -3.76 -28.05
CA ASN A 28 12.14 -2.46 -27.94
C ASN A 28 10.61 -2.60 -27.89
N CYS A 29 10.02 -3.38 -28.78
CA CYS A 29 8.57 -3.61 -28.83
C CYS A 29 8.00 -4.15 -27.51
N PHE A 30 8.76 -4.96 -26.79
CA PHE A 30 8.33 -5.50 -25.49
C PHE A 30 8.27 -4.46 -24.35
N TYR A 31 8.92 -3.29 -24.48
CA TYR A 31 8.86 -2.25 -23.45
C TYR A 31 7.49 -1.57 -23.39
N GLY A 32 6.72 -1.51 -24.48
CA GLY A 32 5.38 -0.92 -24.50
C GLY A 32 4.43 -1.58 -23.48
N PRO A 33 4.12 -2.88 -23.63
CA PRO A 33 3.29 -3.61 -22.67
C PRO A 33 3.88 -3.65 -21.25
N HIS A 34 5.21 -3.52 -21.13
CA HIS A 34 5.86 -3.45 -19.83
C HIS A 34 5.54 -2.15 -19.09
N PHE A 35 5.54 -1.01 -19.78
CA PHE A 35 5.19 0.28 -19.18
C PHE A 35 3.70 0.38 -18.87
N GLU A 36 2.83 -0.10 -19.76
CA GLU A 36 1.38 -0.17 -19.53
C GLU A 36 1.09 -0.93 -18.22
N ASN A 37 1.65 -2.14 -18.07
CA ASN A 37 1.48 -2.93 -16.85
C ASN A 37 2.04 -2.24 -15.59
N LEU A 38 3.13 -1.47 -15.71
CA LEU A 38 3.65 -0.70 -14.59
C LEU A 38 2.74 0.47 -14.22
N GLU A 39 2.15 1.13 -15.20
CA GLU A 39 1.18 2.21 -14.99
C GLU A 39 -0.09 1.69 -14.35
N ASP A 40 -0.66 0.59 -14.87
CA ASP A 40 -1.83 -0.07 -14.27
C ASP A 40 -1.59 -0.40 -12.79
N LYS A 41 -0.42 -0.95 -12.46
CA LYS A 41 -0.05 -1.27 -11.07
C LYS A 41 0.16 -0.05 -10.18
N ILE A 42 0.62 1.06 -10.75
CA ILE A 42 0.77 2.33 -10.02
C ILE A 42 -0.62 2.90 -9.74
N ASP A 43 -1.51 2.88 -10.73
CA ASP A 43 -2.88 3.38 -10.60
C ASP A 43 -3.69 2.56 -9.60
N GLU A 44 -3.61 1.22 -9.67
CA GLU A 44 -4.17 0.32 -8.65
C GLU A 44 -3.66 0.68 -7.25
N CYS A 45 -2.35 0.85 -7.10
CA CYS A 45 -1.75 1.16 -5.79
C CYS A 45 -2.18 2.54 -5.26
N ASN A 46 -2.34 3.52 -6.14
CA ASN A 46 -2.84 4.85 -5.79
C ASN A 46 -4.31 4.80 -5.37
N GLN A 47 -5.12 4.02 -6.08
CA GLN A 47 -6.53 3.82 -5.75
C GLN A 47 -6.68 3.12 -4.39
N ASP A 48 -5.89 2.07 -4.14
CA ASP A 48 -5.83 1.38 -2.85
C ASP A 48 -5.41 2.33 -1.72
N LEU A 49 -4.40 3.18 -1.95
CA LEU A 49 -3.99 4.21 -0.99
C LEU A 49 -5.11 5.21 -0.69
N ALA A 50 -5.82 5.67 -1.71
CA ALA A 50 -6.92 6.61 -1.53
C ALA A 50 -8.07 5.98 -0.72
N ASN A 51 -8.41 4.73 -1.04
CA ASN A 51 -9.44 3.96 -0.34
C ASN A 51 -9.05 3.73 1.13
N GLU A 52 -7.81 3.32 1.38
CA GLU A 52 -7.33 3.03 2.73
C GLU A 52 -7.23 4.31 3.57
N ASN A 53 -6.78 5.43 2.99
CA ASN A 53 -6.79 6.72 3.66
C ASN A 53 -8.21 7.17 4.04
N LYS A 54 -9.17 6.99 3.14
CA LYS A 54 -10.58 7.28 3.43
C LYS A 54 -11.11 6.41 4.56
N HIS A 55 -10.83 5.10 4.52
CA HIS A 55 -11.19 4.17 5.59
C HIS A 55 -10.61 4.61 6.95
N ARG A 56 -9.33 4.99 6.98
CA ARG A 56 -8.65 5.51 8.17
C ARG A 56 -9.33 6.76 8.73
N LEU A 57 -9.67 7.72 7.87
CA LEU A 57 -10.35 8.94 8.29
C LEU A 57 -11.70 8.63 8.95
N THR A 58 -12.50 7.74 8.35
CA THR A 58 -13.76 7.29 8.96
C THR A 58 -13.55 6.65 10.32
N LEU A 59 -12.52 5.80 10.49
CA LEU A 59 -12.21 5.22 11.79
C LEU A 59 -11.76 6.27 12.83
N GLN A 60 -11.02 7.29 12.41
CA GLN A 60 -10.62 8.39 13.28
C GLN A 60 -11.83 9.23 13.74
N GLU A 61 -12.77 9.51 12.84
CA GLU A 61 -14.03 10.18 13.17
C GLU A 61 -14.86 9.35 14.15
N GLN A 62 -14.96 8.04 13.93
CA GLN A 62 -15.63 7.12 14.86
C GLN A 62 -14.97 7.12 16.23
N LYS A 63 -13.63 7.08 16.28
CA LYS A 63 -12.87 7.15 17.53
C LYS A 63 -13.13 8.46 18.27
N SER A 64 -13.03 9.59 17.58
CA SER A 64 -13.28 10.91 18.18
C SER A 64 -14.71 11.00 18.73
N THR A 65 -15.70 10.55 17.96
CA THR A 65 -17.10 10.51 18.40
C THR A 65 -17.28 9.64 19.64
N HIS A 66 -16.63 8.47 19.68
CA HIS A 66 -16.66 7.58 20.84
C HIS A 66 -16.04 8.24 22.07
N GLU A 67 -14.87 8.89 21.91
CA GLU A 67 -14.19 9.61 22.99
C GLU A 67 -15.01 10.75 23.59
N LEU A 68 -15.85 11.43 22.80
CA LEU A 68 -16.77 12.46 23.31
C LEU A 68 -17.82 11.91 24.29
N THR A 69 -18.12 10.60 24.22
CA THR A 69 -19.09 9.96 25.14
C THR A 69 -18.48 9.64 26.51
N TYR A 70 -17.17 9.78 26.69
CA TYR A 70 -16.45 9.33 27.88
C TYR A 70 -17.05 9.85 29.19
N ASN A 71 -17.33 11.15 29.28
CA ASN A 71 -17.88 11.74 30.51
C ASN A 71 -19.27 11.17 30.86
N SER A 72 -20.10 10.90 29.84
CA SER A 72 -21.40 10.24 30.06
C SER A 72 -21.22 8.80 30.54
N VAL A 73 -20.25 8.08 30.00
CA VAL A 73 -19.93 6.71 30.44
C VAL A 73 -19.44 6.70 31.88
N VAL A 74 -18.61 7.67 32.28
CA VAL A 74 -18.14 7.79 33.67
C VAL A 74 -19.31 8.03 34.63
N ALA A 75 -20.28 8.87 34.26
CA ALA A 75 -21.48 9.07 35.06
C ALA A 75 -22.31 7.78 35.17
N SER A 76 -22.56 7.08 34.07
CA SER A 76 -23.28 5.80 34.08
C SER A 76 -22.53 4.70 34.86
N GLU A 77 -21.20 4.69 34.84
CA GLU A 77 -20.38 3.77 35.64
C GLU A 77 -20.54 4.02 37.15
N GLN A 78 -20.70 5.28 37.57
CA GLN A 78 -20.98 5.61 38.96
C GLN A 78 -22.35 5.05 39.39
N GLU A 79 -23.39 5.27 38.58
CA GLU A 79 -24.74 4.72 38.82
C GLU A 79 -24.74 3.19 38.86
N PHE A 80 -23.97 2.56 37.96
CA PHE A 80 -23.78 1.12 37.91
C PHE A 80 -23.13 0.58 39.20
N ARG A 81 -22.09 1.26 39.70
CA ARG A 81 -21.42 0.89 40.97
C ARG A 81 -22.32 1.05 42.18
N LEU A 82 -23.06 2.15 42.26
CA LEU A 82 -24.05 2.36 43.31
C LEU A 82 -25.12 1.27 43.30
N SER A 83 -25.57 0.87 42.11
CA SER A 83 -26.52 -0.25 41.95
C SER A 83 -25.91 -1.56 42.44
N LEU A 84 -24.65 -1.85 42.12
CA LEU A 84 -23.95 -3.04 42.63
C LEU A 84 -23.77 -3.04 44.15
N GLU A 85 -23.44 -1.88 44.73
CA GLU A 85 -23.27 -1.72 46.18
C GLU A 85 -24.58 -1.97 46.91
N SER A 86 -25.70 -1.45 46.40
CA SER A 86 -27.03 -1.63 47.00
C SER A 86 -27.47 -3.10 47.08
N LEU A 87 -26.95 -3.98 46.22
CA LEU A 87 -27.27 -5.41 46.27
C LEU A 87 -26.61 -6.12 47.46
N ASN A 88 -25.63 -5.53 48.12
CA ASN A 88 -24.99 -6.16 49.26
C ASN A 88 -25.93 -6.25 50.48
N ASP A 89 -26.99 -5.44 50.50
CA ASP A 89 -28.01 -5.43 51.55
C ASP A 89 -29.01 -6.60 51.42
N ILE A 90 -29.05 -7.28 50.26
CA ILE A 90 -29.89 -8.47 50.05
C ILE A 90 -29.28 -9.65 50.82
N THR A 91 -29.94 -10.10 51.88
CA THR A 91 -29.43 -11.18 52.74
C THR A 91 -29.47 -12.55 52.06
N ASP A 92 -30.50 -12.84 51.26
CA ASP A 92 -30.59 -14.11 50.52
C ASP A 92 -29.55 -14.20 49.39
N HIS A 93 -28.77 -15.27 49.38
CA HIS A 93 -27.69 -15.45 48.41
C HIS A 93 -28.18 -15.72 46.99
N SER A 94 -29.31 -16.41 46.83
CA SER A 94 -29.86 -16.75 45.51
C SER A 94 -30.48 -15.51 44.85
N GLU A 95 -31.23 -14.73 45.63
CA GLU A 95 -31.79 -13.44 45.20
C GLU A 95 -30.68 -12.45 44.83
N ARG A 96 -29.64 -12.34 45.65
CA ARG A 96 -28.48 -11.48 45.37
C ARG A 96 -27.75 -11.90 44.10
N PHE A 97 -27.60 -13.21 43.85
CA PHE A 97 -26.99 -13.73 42.64
C PHE A 97 -27.81 -13.38 41.38
N LEU A 98 -29.13 -13.59 41.42
CA LEU A 98 -30.02 -13.25 40.30
C LEU A 98 -30.05 -11.73 40.06
N ALA A 99 -30.09 -10.92 41.12
CA ALA A 99 -30.05 -9.47 41.02
C ALA A 99 -28.72 -8.98 40.40
N ARG A 100 -27.57 -9.53 40.81
CA ARG A 100 -26.27 -9.20 40.19
C ARG A 100 -26.24 -9.55 38.71
N LYS A 101 -26.85 -10.68 38.32
CA LYS A 101 -26.98 -11.07 36.90
C LYS A 101 -27.82 -10.09 36.09
N SER A 102 -28.84 -9.47 36.69
CA SER A 102 -29.73 -8.52 36.01
C SER A 102 -29.14 -7.13 35.79
N ILE A 103 -28.15 -6.71 36.60
CA ILE A 103 -27.49 -5.39 36.48
C ILE A 103 -26.72 -5.24 35.16
N GLY A 104 -26.27 -6.34 34.57
CA GLY A 104 -25.58 -6.34 33.28
C GLY A 104 -24.10 -6.00 33.37
N PHE A 105 -23.57 -5.36 32.33
CA PHE A 105 -22.13 -5.11 32.15
C PHE A 105 -21.75 -3.69 32.57
N SER A 106 -20.49 -3.53 33.00
CA SER A 106 -19.94 -2.23 33.33
C SER A 106 -19.91 -1.32 32.09
N PRO A 107 -20.48 -0.10 32.18
CA PRO A 107 -20.39 0.88 31.11
C PRO A 107 -18.94 1.19 30.69
N ILE A 108 -18.01 1.28 31.65
CA ILE A 108 -16.60 1.57 31.32
C ILE A 108 -15.92 0.41 30.58
N GLU A 109 -16.25 -0.84 30.93
CA GLU A 109 -15.75 -2.02 30.23
C GLU A 109 -16.26 -2.06 28.78
N MET A 110 -17.57 -1.84 28.57
CA MET A 110 -18.16 -1.78 27.22
C MET A 110 -17.54 -0.65 26.38
N TYR A 111 -17.33 0.51 26.99
CA TYR A 111 -16.66 1.64 26.34
C TYR A 111 -15.24 1.28 25.90
N ASN A 112 -14.45 0.66 26.77
CA ASN A 112 -13.08 0.26 26.47
C ASN A 112 -13.02 -0.83 25.39
N GLN A 113 -13.95 -1.79 25.43
CA GLN A 113 -14.07 -2.81 24.40
C GLN A 113 -14.34 -2.20 23.03
N LYS A 114 -15.28 -1.25 22.94
CA LYS A 114 -15.58 -0.54 21.69
C LYS A 114 -14.41 0.31 21.23
N LEU A 115 -13.73 1.02 22.14
CA LEU A 115 -12.53 1.80 21.83
C LEU A 115 -11.41 0.92 21.27
N SER A 116 -11.18 -0.25 21.86
CA SER A 116 -10.24 -1.26 21.35
C SER A 116 -10.63 -1.74 19.95
N GLY A 117 -11.93 -2.02 19.75
CA GLY A 117 -12.51 -2.39 18.47
C GLY A 117 -12.31 -1.36 17.35
N ILE A 118 -12.10 -0.08 17.67
CA ILE A 118 -11.80 0.99 16.70
C ILE A 118 -10.28 1.20 16.57
N THR A 119 -9.54 1.15 17.68
CA THR A 119 -8.10 1.42 17.73
C THR A 119 -7.29 0.38 16.96
N THR A 120 -7.65 -0.91 17.07
CA THR A 120 -6.97 -1.98 16.34
C THR A 120 -7.10 -1.84 14.82
N PRO A 121 -8.30 -1.59 14.24
CA PRO A 121 -8.42 -1.24 12.82
C PRO A 121 -7.61 -0.02 12.39
N ILE A 122 -7.57 1.05 13.19
CA ILE A 122 -6.74 2.24 12.87
C ILE A 122 -5.27 1.85 12.73
N TYR A 123 -4.75 1.05 13.66
CA TYR A 123 -3.37 0.57 13.59
C TYR A 123 -3.11 -0.27 12.33
N LYS A 124 -4.02 -1.21 12.01
CA LYS A 124 -3.92 -2.03 10.79
C LYS A 124 -3.95 -1.17 9.52
N SER A 125 -4.82 -0.16 9.48
CA SER A 125 -4.93 0.75 8.36
C SER A 125 -3.65 1.57 8.14
N ASN A 126 -3.02 2.05 9.23
CA ASN A 126 -1.72 2.73 9.13
C ASN A 126 -0.63 1.82 8.55
N LEU A 127 -0.55 0.56 9.01
CA LEU A 127 0.41 -0.40 8.45
C LEU A 127 0.16 -0.68 6.97
N MET A 128 -1.10 -0.76 6.56
CA MET A 128 -1.47 -0.96 5.16
C MET A 128 -1.06 0.24 4.30
N ILE A 129 -1.28 1.46 4.78
CA ILE A 129 -0.84 2.69 4.11
C ILE A 129 0.69 2.71 3.95
N GLU A 130 1.43 2.36 4.99
CA GLU A 130 2.90 2.29 4.93
C GLU A 130 3.36 1.26 3.89
N HIS A 131 2.76 0.07 3.90
CA HIS A 131 3.07 -0.99 2.93
C HIS A 131 2.77 -0.56 1.49
N LEU A 132 1.61 0.05 1.25
CA LEU A 132 1.23 0.55 -0.07
C LEU A 132 2.14 1.69 -0.53
N THR A 133 2.52 2.59 0.37
CA THR A 133 3.46 3.69 0.08
C THR A 133 4.81 3.15 -0.37
N LYS A 134 5.35 2.17 0.37
CA LYS A 134 6.59 1.49 0.00
C LYS A 134 6.49 0.76 -1.33
N ARG A 135 5.37 0.07 -1.58
CA ARG A 135 5.09 -0.59 -2.86
C ARG A 135 5.07 0.42 -4.01
N LEU A 136 4.47 1.60 -3.81
CA LEU A 136 4.41 2.66 -4.80
C LEU A 136 5.82 3.21 -5.11
N GLU A 137 6.64 3.47 -4.09
CA GLU A 137 8.04 3.88 -4.27
C GLU A 137 8.83 2.85 -5.08
N ASP A 138 8.66 1.56 -4.77
CA ASP A 138 9.30 0.47 -5.52
C ASP A 138 8.84 0.43 -6.99
N LEU A 139 7.55 0.68 -7.26
CA LEU A 139 7.00 0.74 -8.62
C LEU A 139 7.55 1.94 -9.41
N ILE A 140 7.62 3.11 -8.78
CA ILE A 140 8.22 4.33 -9.36
C ILE A 140 9.69 4.09 -9.69
N LYS A 141 10.44 3.47 -8.77
CA LYS A 141 11.84 3.10 -8.98
C LYS A 141 11.99 2.12 -10.15
N LYS A 142 11.10 1.12 -10.26
CA LYS A 142 11.08 0.17 -11.38
C LYS A 142 10.79 0.87 -12.71
N LYS A 143 9.83 1.80 -12.74
CA LYS A 143 9.52 2.61 -13.94
C LYS A 143 10.73 3.44 -14.37
N SER A 144 11.39 4.13 -13.44
CA SER A 144 12.61 4.89 -13.70
C SER A 144 13.75 4.02 -14.25
N GLY A 145 13.95 2.82 -13.69
CA GLY A 145 14.92 1.84 -14.18
C GLY A 145 14.61 1.39 -15.60
N ALA A 146 13.36 1.01 -15.89
CA ALA A 146 12.93 0.60 -17.22
C ALA A 146 13.09 1.73 -18.26
N ILE A 147 12.82 2.99 -17.89
CA ILE A 147 13.07 4.15 -18.77
C ILE A 147 14.55 4.28 -19.10
N SER A 148 15.42 4.10 -18.10
CA SER A 148 16.87 4.16 -18.28
C SER A 148 17.38 3.03 -19.20
N GLU A 149 16.85 1.81 -19.01
CA GLU A 149 17.13 0.67 -19.89
C GLU A 149 16.72 0.95 -21.35
N LEU A 150 15.50 1.48 -21.56
CA LEU A 150 14.99 1.80 -22.89
C LEU A 150 15.82 2.90 -23.58
N LYS A 151 16.28 3.92 -22.82
CA LYS A 151 17.18 4.96 -23.36
C LYS A 151 18.50 4.36 -23.87
N ILE A 152 19.09 3.44 -23.11
CA ILE A 152 20.33 2.75 -23.52
C ILE A 152 20.08 1.92 -24.79
N LEU A 153 18.97 1.17 -24.82
CA LEU A 153 18.58 0.36 -25.97
C LEU A 153 18.43 1.22 -27.24
N ASN A 154 17.66 2.30 -27.16
CA ASN A 154 17.42 3.22 -28.27
C ASN A 154 18.72 3.87 -28.77
N SER A 155 19.62 4.26 -27.86
CA SER A 155 20.92 4.81 -28.23
C SER A 155 21.77 3.81 -29.03
N ILE A 156 21.75 2.53 -28.67
CA ILE A 156 22.52 1.49 -29.37
C ILE A 156 21.89 1.13 -30.71
N ILE A 157 20.55 1.12 -30.79
CA ILE A 157 19.83 0.98 -32.07
C ILE A 157 20.28 2.08 -33.04
N GLN A 158 20.26 3.34 -32.58
CA GLN A 158 20.71 4.49 -33.39
C GLN A 158 22.17 4.38 -33.81
N GLU A 159 23.08 4.00 -32.90
CA GLU A 159 24.50 3.76 -33.22
C GLU A 159 24.64 2.72 -34.36
N LYS A 160 23.87 1.61 -34.31
CA LYS A 160 23.95 0.54 -35.32
C LYS A 160 23.29 0.91 -36.64
N GLU A 161 22.19 1.63 -36.63
CA GLU A 161 21.56 2.12 -37.85
C GLU A 161 22.48 3.07 -38.61
N GLN A 162 23.18 3.96 -37.91
CA GLN A 162 24.15 4.88 -38.52
C GLN A 162 25.34 4.13 -39.14
N LEU A 163 25.88 3.11 -38.47
CA LEU A 163 26.95 2.27 -39.01
C LEU A 163 26.52 1.50 -40.26
N THR A 164 25.28 1.03 -40.28
CA THR A 164 24.72 0.30 -41.42
C THR A 164 24.53 1.23 -42.64
N ARG A 165 23.98 2.44 -42.42
CA ARG A 165 23.79 3.45 -43.47
C ARG A 165 25.11 3.97 -44.04
N SER A 166 26.09 4.25 -43.18
CA SER A 166 27.43 4.69 -43.61
C SER A 166 28.18 3.61 -44.39
N SER A 167 28.04 2.33 -44.01
CA SER A 167 28.63 1.21 -44.74
C SER A 167 27.99 0.98 -46.12
N GLN A 168 26.69 1.27 -46.26
CA GLN A 168 25.98 1.21 -47.55
C GLN A 168 26.44 2.31 -48.50
N LEU A 169 26.59 3.54 -48.01
CA LEU A 169 27.10 4.66 -48.80
C LEU A 169 28.51 4.38 -49.34
N VAL A 170 29.43 3.88 -48.52
CA VAL A 170 30.81 3.55 -48.96
C VAL A 170 30.84 2.47 -50.05
N ARG A 171 29.90 1.52 -50.02
CA ARG A 171 29.77 0.50 -51.08
C ARG A 171 29.18 1.04 -52.38
N GLU A 172 28.31 2.04 -52.31
CA GLU A 172 27.76 2.70 -53.51
C GLU A 172 28.78 3.60 -54.21
N TYR A 173 29.69 4.24 -53.46
CA TYR A 173 30.79 5.04 -54.03
C TYR A 173 31.97 4.21 -54.56
N SER A 174 31.99 2.89 -54.35
CA SER A 174 33.06 1.98 -54.79
C SER A 174 32.66 1.11 -56.00
N LYS A 175 31.54 1.43 -56.66
CA LYS A 175 31.10 0.83 -57.92
C LYS A 175 31.13 1.86 -59.03
#